data_AF-A0A815VZY0-F1
#
_entry.id   AF-A0A815VZY0-F1
#
_cell.length_a   1.000
_cell.length_b   1.000
_cell.length_c   1.000
_cell.angle_alpha   90.00
_cell.angle_beta   90.00
_cell.angle_gamma   90.00
#
_symmetry.space_group_name_H-M   'P 1'
#
loop_
_entity.id
_entity.type
_entity.pdbx_description
1 polymer ?
#
loop_
_entity_poly.entity_id
_entity_poly.type
_entity_poly.pdbx_seq_one_letter_code
_entity_poly.pdbx_strand_id
1 'polypeptide(L)'
;MEKETCHGMKPSCEQGRLTDIIEKKRICMQSLETGRCTQYEQSFYFNLDMSKCLEFDYSGCGANDNNFLARDACEDTCDILLRGRTEDGKDTRCMTLPWSEWSAYSSVCRRGTQVRFRAYKVKFLAMSFCSEPLEEFRDCEVLSDSAQ
;
A
#
# COMPACT_ATOMS: atom_id res chain seq x y z
N MET A 1 22.13 -38.82 26.68
CA MET A 1 20.78 -38.60 27.25
C MET A 1 20.83 -37.24 27.90
N GLU A 2 20.37 -36.22 27.17
CA GLU A 2 19.19 -35.40 27.52
C GLU A 2 19.53 -34.34 28.58
N LYS A 3 19.34 -33.03 28.44
CA LYS A 3 18.80 -32.11 27.42
C LYS A 3 19.45 -30.76 27.75
N GLU A 4 20.10 -30.10 26.80
CA GLU A 4 20.41 -28.67 26.95
C GLU A 4 19.20 -27.88 26.45
N THR A 5 18.34 -27.47 27.39
CA THR A 5 17.22 -26.56 27.15
C THR A 5 17.73 -25.19 26.71
N CYS A 6 17.44 -24.78 25.48
CA CYS A 6 17.56 -23.39 25.05
C CYS A 6 16.52 -22.53 25.79
N HIS A 7 16.92 -21.84 26.85
CA HIS A 7 16.16 -20.73 27.42
C HIS A 7 16.63 -19.43 26.77
N GLY A 8 15.72 -18.77 26.06
CA GLY A 8 15.94 -17.46 25.46
C GLY A 8 15.86 -17.51 23.94
N MET A 9 14.65 -17.29 23.43
CA MET A 9 14.44 -16.86 22.04
C MET A 9 15.33 -15.64 21.79
N LYS A 10 16.31 -15.75 20.88
CA LYS A 10 16.98 -14.57 20.31
C LYS A 10 15.99 -13.91 19.34
N PRO A 11 15.47 -12.69 19.61
CA PRO A 11 14.54 -12.02 18.70
C PRO A 11 15.34 -11.14 17.73
N SER A 12 16.14 -11.75 16.84
CA SER A 12 17.02 -10.96 15.96
C SER A 12 17.06 -11.41 14.50
N CYS A 13 16.14 -12.25 14.01
CA CYS A 13 16.13 -12.67 12.60
C CYS A 13 14.82 -12.41 11.84
N GLU A 14 13.80 -11.82 12.47
CA GLU A 14 12.50 -11.55 11.82
C GLU A 14 12.20 -10.06 11.62
N GLN A 15 12.95 -9.17 12.28
CA GLN A 15 12.67 -7.72 12.26
C GLN A 15 13.14 -7.00 10.99
N GLY A 16 13.96 -7.62 10.14
CA GLY A 16 14.59 -6.96 8.99
C GLY A 16 13.75 -6.92 7.71
N ARG A 17 12.80 -7.85 7.53
CA ARG A 17 12.05 -7.96 6.25
C ARG A 17 10.91 -6.95 6.15
N LEU A 18 10.23 -6.65 7.26
CA LEU A 18 9.12 -5.69 7.27
C LEU A 18 9.60 -4.25 7.11
N THR A 19 10.75 -3.91 7.71
CA THR A 19 11.37 -2.59 7.58
C THR A 19 11.81 -2.31 6.15
N ASP A 20 12.33 -3.32 5.44
CA ASP A 20 12.75 -3.20 4.03
C ASP A 20 11.57 -2.86 3.11
N ILE A 21 10.41 -3.52 3.29
CA ILE A 21 9.20 -3.27 2.49
C ILE A 21 8.68 -1.83 2.71
N ILE A 22 8.64 -1.38 3.96
CA ILE A 22 8.17 -0.03 4.30
C ILE A 22 9.08 1.03 3.68
N GLU A 23 10.39 0.81 3.74
CA GLU A 23 11.39 1.75 3.22
C GLU A 23 11.39 1.80 1.70
N LYS A 24 11.40 0.64 1.02
CA LYS A 24 11.25 0.57 -0.44
C LYS A 24 9.98 1.25 -0.91
N LYS A 25 8.87 1.05 -0.18
CA LYS A 25 7.61 1.75 -0.47
C LYS A 25 7.74 3.27 -0.29
N ARG A 26 8.41 3.73 0.77
CA ARG A 26 8.67 5.16 1.00
C ARG A 26 9.45 5.77 -0.16
N ILE A 27 10.51 5.11 -0.60
CA ILE A 27 11.36 5.53 -1.73
C ILE A 27 10.53 5.63 -3.01
N CYS A 28 9.91 4.52 -3.43
CA CYS A 28 9.21 4.44 -4.71
C CYS A 28 7.93 5.29 -4.80
N MET A 29 7.44 5.82 -3.67
CA MET A 29 6.28 6.71 -3.64
C MET A 29 6.62 8.20 -3.71
N GLN A 30 7.91 8.57 -3.71
CA GLN A 30 8.32 9.97 -3.86
C GLN A 30 8.11 10.47 -5.29
N SER A 31 7.85 11.76 -5.44
CA SER A 31 7.77 12.42 -6.75
C SER A 31 9.13 12.44 -7.44
N LEU A 32 9.14 12.62 -8.76
CA LEU A 32 10.38 12.90 -9.47
C LEU A 32 11.02 14.22 -8.98
N GLU A 33 12.33 14.19 -8.73
CA GLU A 33 13.12 15.38 -8.43
C GLU A 33 14.39 15.44 -9.28
N THR A 34 14.41 16.33 -10.28
CA THR A 34 15.59 16.60 -11.12
C THR A 34 16.77 17.16 -10.31
N GLY A 35 16.48 17.92 -9.25
CA GLY A 35 17.48 18.61 -8.46
C GLY A 35 17.83 20.01 -8.98
N ARG A 36 18.94 20.59 -8.51
CA ARG A 36 19.29 22.01 -8.73
C ARG A 36 20.69 22.25 -9.28
N CYS A 37 21.42 21.20 -9.61
CA CYS A 37 22.77 21.31 -10.16
C CYS A 37 22.73 21.43 -11.70
N THR A 38 23.90 21.39 -12.35
CA THR A 38 24.03 21.55 -13.81
C THR A 38 24.84 20.42 -14.46
N GLN A 39 25.00 19.30 -13.76
CA GLN A 39 25.71 18.11 -14.20
C GLN A 39 24.68 17.06 -14.60
N TYR A 40 24.12 17.21 -15.80
CA TYR A 40 23.04 16.33 -16.25
C TYR A 40 23.56 14.93 -16.56
N GLU A 41 23.00 13.95 -15.87
CA GLU A 41 23.24 12.53 -16.06
C GLU A 41 21.90 11.80 -16.21
N GLN A 42 21.90 10.72 -17.00
CA GLN A 42 20.70 9.90 -17.15
C GLN A 42 20.48 9.07 -15.88
N SER A 43 19.28 9.12 -15.33
CA SER A 43 18.87 8.33 -14.18
C SER A 43 17.43 7.84 -14.35
N PHE A 44 16.98 6.98 -13.44
CA PHE A 44 15.68 6.34 -13.47
C PHE A 44 14.90 6.70 -12.21
N TYR A 45 13.59 6.92 -12.36
CA TYR A 45 12.68 7.06 -11.23
C TYR A 45 11.46 6.17 -11.46
N PHE A 46 10.83 5.75 -10.37
CA PHE A 46 9.58 5.01 -10.42
C PHE A 46 8.41 5.97 -10.59
N ASN A 47 7.69 5.83 -11.71
CA ASN A 47 6.45 6.54 -11.96
C ASN A 47 5.26 5.71 -11.46
N LEU A 48 4.60 6.17 -10.40
CA LEU A 48 3.46 5.48 -9.78
C LEU A 48 2.28 5.30 -10.73
N ASP A 49 1.98 6.32 -11.54
CA ASP A 49 0.83 6.32 -12.45
C ASP A 49 1.03 5.26 -13.53
N MET A 50 2.21 5.23 -14.15
CA MET A 50 2.54 4.26 -15.19
C MET A 50 2.99 2.91 -14.63
N SER A 51 3.29 2.83 -13.34
CA SER A 51 3.85 1.64 -12.68
C SER A 51 5.12 1.14 -13.36
N LYS A 52 5.99 2.07 -13.73
CA LYS A 52 7.20 1.80 -14.51
C LYS A 52 8.34 2.69 -14.07
N CYS A 53 9.55 2.15 -14.15
CA CYS A 53 10.77 2.94 -14.07
C CYS A 53 10.98 3.69 -15.39
N LEU A 54 11.02 5.02 -15.32
CA LEU A 54 11.20 5.90 -16.46
C LEU A 54 12.53 6.64 -16.33
N GLU A 55 13.13 6.95 -17.47
CA GLU A 55 14.37 7.74 -17.54
C GLU A 55 14.06 9.22 -17.34
N PHE A 56 14.99 9.94 -16.71
CA PHE A 56 14.96 11.39 -16.57
C PHE A 56 16.39 11.96 -16.49
N ASP A 57 16.52 13.26 -16.77
CA ASP A 57 17.78 13.97 -16.62
C ASP A 57 17.97 14.41 -15.17
N TYR A 58 18.84 13.73 -14.44
CA TYR A 58 19.22 14.13 -13.08
C TYR A 58 20.29 15.21 -13.15
N SER A 59 20.09 16.30 -12.41
CA SER A 59 20.98 17.47 -12.44
C SER A 59 22.33 17.29 -11.74
N GLY A 60 22.56 16.14 -11.09
CA GLY A 60 23.79 15.81 -10.35
C GLY A 60 23.74 16.08 -8.84
N CYS A 61 22.74 16.81 -8.33
CA CYS A 61 22.52 16.96 -6.89
C CYS A 61 21.06 17.25 -6.52
N GLY A 62 20.66 16.89 -5.29
CA GLY A 62 19.39 17.32 -4.71
C GLY A 62 18.15 16.64 -5.30
N ALA A 63 18.32 15.42 -5.83
CA ALA A 63 17.21 14.49 -6.00
C ALA A 63 16.84 13.84 -4.67
N ASN A 64 15.65 13.26 -4.60
CA ASN A 64 15.24 12.39 -3.52
C ASN A 64 15.64 10.92 -3.80
N ASP A 65 15.18 10.00 -2.96
CA ASP A 65 15.59 8.59 -3.01
C ASP A 65 14.99 7.83 -4.20
N ASN A 66 13.92 8.37 -4.84
CA ASN A 66 13.36 7.84 -6.08
C ASN A 66 14.23 8.24 -7.28
N ASN A 67 15.53 7.95 -7.18
CA ASN A 67 16.54 8.21 -8.19
C ASN A 67 17.53 7.05 -8.20
N PHE A 68 17.54 6.31 -9.31
CA PHE A 68 18.34 5.11 -9.50
C PHE A 68 19.24 5.27 -10.72
N LEU A 69 20.49 4.84 -10.61
CA LEU A 69 21.45 4.89 -11.72
C LEU A 69 21.15 3.87 -12.83
N ALA A 70 20.35 2.83 -12.53
CA ALA A 70 20.02 1.76 -13.46
C ALA A 70 18.53 1.41 -13.39
N ARG A 71 17.96 1.06 -14.56
CA ARG A 71 16.57 0.58 -14.68
C ARG A 71 16.30 -0.59 -13.76
N ASP A 72 17.14 -1.62 -13.82
CA ASP A 72 16.94 -2.86 -13.06
C ASP A 72 16.95 -2.61 -11.55
N ALA A 73 17.79 -1.70 -11.06
CA ALA A 73 17.81 -1.33 -9.64
C ALA A 73 16.51 -0.63 -9.20
N CYS A 74 15.96 0.23 -10.05
CA CYS A 74 14.65 0.85 -9.82
C CYS A 74 13.55 -0.23 -9.82
N GLU A 75 13.56 -1.12 -10.81
CA GLU A 75 12.56 -2.18 -10.95
C GLU A 75 12.62 -3.14 -9.76
N ASP A 76 13.78 -3.62 -9.35
CA ASP A 76 13.96 -4.51 -8.19
C ASP A 76 13.54 -3.86 -6.86
N THR A 77 13.81 -2.55 -6.71
CA THR A 77 13.44 -1.81 -5.50
C THR A 77 11.92 -1.60 -5.44
N CYS A 78 11.30 -1.27 -6.57
CA CYS A 78 9.90 -0.88 -6.63
C CYS A 78 8.93 -2.00 -7.06
N ASP A 79 9.46 -3.16 -7.47
CA ASP A 79 8.75 -4.41 -7.78
C ASP A 79 7.77 -4.78 -6.68
N ILE A 80 8.09 -4.50 -5.41
CA ILE A 80 7.21 -4.82 -4.27
C ILE A 80 5.82 -4.17 -4.39
N LEU A 81 5.71 -3.04 -5.10
CA LEU A 81 4.44 -2.37 -5.40
C LEU A 81 3.72 -2.98 -6.60
N LEU A 82 4.45 -3.74 -7.43
CA LEU A 82 4.01 -4.33 -8.70
C LEU A 82 3.70 -5.83 -8.62
N ARG A 83 4.40 -6.60 -7.77
CA ARG A 83 4.30 -8.07 -7.65
C ARG A 83 3.98 -8.59 -6.25
N GLY A 84 3.83 -7.71 -5.26
CA GLY A 84 3.57 -8.14 -3.89
C GLY A 84 2.25 -8.90 -3.77
N ARG A 85 2.30 -10.21 -3.58
CA ARG A 85 1.20 -10.91 -2.92
C ARG A 85 1.47 -10.83 -1.42
N THR A 86 0.47 -10.44 -0.62
CA THR A 86 0.57 -10.55 0.84
C THR A 86 0.71 -12.02 1.24
N GLU A 87 1.04 -12.28 2.50
CA GLU A 87 1.09 -13.66 3.06
C GLU A 87 -0.26 -14.38 2.87
N ASP A 88 -1.37 -13.62 2.85
CA ASP A 88 -2.72 -14.09 2.54
C ASP A 88 -3.00 -14.28 1.03
N GLY A 89 -1.97 -14.15 0.18
CA GLY A 89 -2.08 -14.28 -1.28
C GLY A 89 -2.74 -13.10 -1.98
N LYS A 90 -3.04 -11.99 -1.27
CA LYS A 90 -3.75 -10.84 -1.83
C LYS A 90 -2.81 -9.93 -2.61
N ASP A 91 -3.20 -9.61 -3.83
CA ASP A 91 -2.45 -8.70 -4.71
C ASP A 91 -2.33 -7.30 -4.06
N THR A 92 -1.10 -6.79 -3.90
CA THR A 92 -0.82 -5.48 -3.31
C THR A 92 -1.48 -4.34 -4.09
N ARG A 93 -1.68 -4.52 -5.39
CA ARG A 93 -2.38 -3.56 -6.27
C ARG A 93 -3.86 -3.44 -5.91
N CYS A 94 -4.44 -4.52 -5.39
CA CYS A 94 -5.83 -4.58 -4.96
C CYS A 94 -6.02 -4.37 -3.46
N MET A 95 -4.98 -3.87 -2.75
CA MET A 95 -5.13 -3.48 -1.35
C MET A 95 -6.14 -2.35 -1.21
N THR A 96 -7.14 -2.57 -0.36
CA THR A 96 -8.09 -1.55 0.06
C THR A 96 -7.67 -0.94 1.40
N LEU A 97 -8.12 0.27 1.67
CA LEU A 97 -8.16 0.84 3.01
C LEU A 97 -9.15 0.05 3.88
N PRO A 98 -9.08 0.20 5.22
CA PRO A 98 -10.15 -0.25 6.10
C PRO A 98 -11.49 0.37 5.66
N TRP A 99 -12.56 -0.33 5.99
CA TRP A 99 -13.91 0.22 5.85
C TRP A 99 -14.05 1.48 6.71
N SER A 100 -14.78 2.47 6.20
CA SER A 100 -15.28 3.56 7.01
C SER A 100 -16.21 3.04 8.10
N GLU A 101 -16.44 3.88 9.11
CA GLU A 101 -17.61 3.70 9.96
C GLU A 101 -18.88 3.70 9.10
N TRP A 102 -19.90 3.00 9.59
CA TRP A 102 -21.21 3.00 8.97
C TRP A 102 -21.81 4.40 8.99
N SER A 103 -22.51 4.76 7.91
CA SER A 103 -23.26 6.01 7.85
C SER A 103 -24.19 6.15 9.05
N ALA A 104 -24.37 7.38 9.52
CA ALA A 104 -25.27 7.68 10.61
C ALA A 104 -26.66 7.08 10.35
N TYR A 105 -27.27 6.59 11.41
CA TYR A 105 -28.63 6.12 11.41
C TYR A 105 -29.59 7.26 11.01
N SER A 106 -30.50 7.02 10.05
CA SER A 106 -31.63 7.93 9.91
C SER A 106 -32.51 7.73 11.13
N SER A 107 -32.93 8.79 11.82
CA SER A 107 -33.67 8.78 13.09
C SER A 107 -35.00 8.00 13.09
N VAL A 108 -35.31 7.25 12.04
CA VAL A 108 -36.43 6.32 11.89
C VAL A 108 -35.91 4.98 11.33
N CYS A 109 -35.70 3.97 12.18
CA CYS A 109 -35.15 2.61 11.85
C CYS A 109 -35.94 1.82 10.83
N ARG A 110 -37.12 2.31 10.43
CA ARG A 110 -38.14 1.44 9.88
C ARG A 110 -37.97 1.19 8.38
N ARG A 111 -37.10 1.93 7.68
CA ARG A 111 -36.89 1.84 6.21
C ARG A 111 -35.51 2.35 5.73
N GLY A 112 -34.45 2.10 6.50
CA GLY A 112 -33.11 2.61 6.19
C GLY A 112 -32.11 1.50 5.88
N THR A 113 -31.19 1.77 4.96
CA THR A 113 -29.98 0.98 4.71
C THR A 113 -28.79 1.83 5.12
N GLN A 114 -27.91 1.31 5.98
CA GLN A 114 -26.63 1.94 6.26
C GLN A 114 -25.65 1.57 5.17
N VAL A 115 -24.79 2.53 4.80
CA VAL A 115 -23.73 2.32 3.82
C VAL A 115 -22.38 2.62 4.46
N ARG A 116 -21.36 1.86 4.10
CA ARG A 116 -19.96 2.16 4.39
C ARG A 116 -19.13 2.04 3.12
N PHE A 117 -18.01 2.77 3.11
CA PHE A 117 -17.16 2.88 1.95
C PHE A 117 -15.73 2.48 2.30
N ARG A 118 -15.00 1.95 1.33
CA ARG A 118 -13.54 1.86 1.36
C ARG A 118 -13.00 2.24 -0.01
N ALA A 119 -11.71 2.50 -0.09
CA ALA A 119 -11.05 2.80 -1.35
C ALA A 119 -9.83 1.91 -1.55
N TYR A 120 -9.44 1.68 -2.80
CA TYR A 120 -8.13 1.15 -3.09
C TYR A 120 -7.04 2.10 -2.60
N LYS A 121 -5.96 1.54 -2.06
CA LYS A 121 -4.76 2.30 -1.69
C LYS A 121 -4.12 2.94 -2.93
N VAL A 122 -4.25 2.31 -4.10
CA VAL A 122 -3.75 2.83 -5.38
C VAL A 122 -4.89 2.87 -6.40
N LYS A 123 -5.67 3.96 -6.40
CA LYS A 123 -6.89 4.11 -7.23
C LYS A 123 -6.66 3.87 -8.72
N PHE A 124 -5.58 4.42 -9.28
CA PHE A 124 -5.34 4.40 -10.73
C PHE A 124 -5.08 2.99 -11.29
N LEU A 125 -4.37 2.15 -10.52
CA LEU A 125 -4.03 0.78 -10.95
C LEU A 125 -5.15 -0.22 -10.64
N ALA A 126 -5.90 0.03 -9.57
CA ALA A 126 -6.87 -0.94 -9.10
C ALA A 126 -8.19 -0.91 -9.88
N MET A 127 -8.61 0.26 -10.40
CA MET A 127 -9.91 0.41 -11.05
C MET A 127 -10.10 -0.44 -12.31
N SER A 128 -9.03 -0.79 -13.01
CA SER A 128 -9.08 -1.59 -14.25
C SER A 128 -8.85 -3.09 -14.05
N PHE A 129 -8.29 -3.50 -12.91
CA PHE A 129 -7.86 -4.90 -12.69
C PHE A 129 -8.35 -5.53 -11.39
N CYS A 130 -8.86 -4.74 -10.44
CA CYS A 130 -9.32 -5.21 -9.14
C CYS A 130 -10.84 -5.14 -9.02
N SER A 131 -11.45 -6.17 -8.43
CA SER A 131 -12.90 -6.33 -8.25
C SER A 131 -13.33 -6.39 -6.79
N GLU A 132 -12.49 -5.90 -5.87
CA GLU A 132 -12.81 -5.81 -4.45
C GLU A 132 -13.99 -4.85 -4.23
N PRO A 133 -14.99 -5.20 -3.38
CA PRO A 133 -16.12 -4.32 -3.13
C PRO A 133 -15.64 -3.03 -2.44
N LEU A 134 -16.05 -1.86 -2.94
CA LEU A 134 -15.71 -0.56 -2.35
C LEU A 134 -16.86 0.06 -1.56
N GLU A 135 -18.06 -0.53 -1.70
CA GLU A 135 -19.29 -0.12 -1.03
C GLU A 135 -19.93 -1.34 -0.42
N GLU A 136 -20.49 -1.17 0.78
CA GLU A 136 -21.22 -2.23 1.47
C GLU A 136 -22.47 -1.65 2.11
N PHE A 137 -23.56 -2.39 1.99
CA PHE A 137 -24.88 -2.03 2.47
C PHE A 137 -25.31 -3.01 3.55
N ARG A 138 -25.91 -2.50 4.63
CA ARG A 138 -26.60 -3.34 5.61
C ARG A 138 -27.95 -2.74 5.94
N ASP A 139 -28.92 -3.61 6.15
CA ASP A 139 -30.21 -3.19 6.67
C ASP A 139 -30.06 -2.74 8.12
N CYS A 140 -30.82 -1.71 8.51
CA CYS A 140 -30.91 -1.34 9.91
C CYS A 140 -31.55 -2.50 10.69
N GLU A 141 -30.82 -3.05 11.67
CA GLU A 141 -31.43 -3.95 12.64
C GLU A 141 -32.49 -3.18 13.42
N VAL A 142 -33.71 -3.68 13.36
CA VAL A 142 -34.78 -3.20 14.24
C VAL A 142 -34.31 -3.51 15.66
N LEU A 143 -34.09 -2.49 16.49
CA LEU A 143 -34.18 -2.68 17.93
C LEU A 143 -35.64 -3.07 18.18
N SER A 144 -35.90 -4.38 18.12
CA SER A 144 -37.14 -4.95 18.59
C SER A 144 -37.13 -4.79 20.09
N ASP A 145 -37.68 -3.68 20.58
CA ASP A 145 -38.24 -3.66 21.92
C ASP A 145 -39.42 -4.64 21.91
N SER A 146 -39.11 -5.93 22.04
CA SER A 146 -40.03 -6.98 22.41
C SER A 146 -39.49 -7.61 23.68
N ALA A 147 -39.89 -7.07 24.83
CA ALA A 147 -40.78 -7.79 25.75
C ALA A 147 -40.83 -7.10 27.12
N GLN A 148 -42.06 -6.69 27.48
CA GLN A 148 -42.62 -6.52 28.83
C GLN A 148 -42.15 -5.33 29.68
#